data_AF-R8YEY0-F1
#
_entry.id   AF-R8YEY0-F1
#
_cell.length_a   1.000
_cell.length_b   1.000
_cell.length_c   1.000
_cell.angle_alpha   90.00
_cell.angle_beta   90.00
_cell.angle_gamma   90.00
#
_symmetry.space_group_name_H-M   'P 1'
#
loop_
_entity.id
_entity.type
_entity.pdbx_description
1 polymer ?
#
loop_
_entity_poly.entity_id
_entity_poly.type
_entity_poly.pdbx_seq_one_letter_code
_entity_poly.pdbx_strand_id
1 'polypeptide(L)'
;MNKIYMSLSMIFIFNISGCATVAQSAPIYEKYESQNLKCGEANIKVISYCYDPEKGLEDRGSGGIVRECKNSVININNKKEINIPVMAESQKKLLKKQGYDFLGNLEEGKWSLVSFACIENNKSSFVLLNQATSNNINMMDHSKGSLWDNPVLLDLKGNIIKNGNKEILKNSKKGKAISANAVYGNE
;
A
#
# COMPACT_ATOMS: atom_id res chain seq x y z
N MET A 1 -82.61 -26.54 12.29
CA MET A 1 -81.13 -26.66 12.34
C MET A 1 -80.58 -26.37 10.96
N ASN A 2 -80.11 -25.14 10.70
CA ASN A 2 -79.40 -24.78 9.47
C ASN A 2 -78.01 -24.29 9.88
N LYS A 3 -76.95 -25.01 9.49
CA LYS A 3 -75.57 -24.57 9.62
C LYS A 3 -75.14 -23.96 8.29
N ILE A 4 -74.93 -22.64 8.30
CA ILE A 4 -74.31 -21.91 7.19
C ILE A 4 -72.80 -22.02 7.39
N TYR A 5 -72.11 -22.71 6.47
CA TYR A 5 -70.66 -22.73 6.40
C TYR A 5 -70.21 -21.53 5.56
N MET A 6 -69.73 -20.46 6.20
CA MET A 6 -68.92 -19.44 5.52
C MET A 6 -67.48 -19.96 5.42
N SER A 7 -67.05 -20.34 4.22
CA SER A 7 -65.63 -20.53 3.94
C SER A 7 -64.97 -19.17 3.81
N LEU A 8 -64.17 -18.78 4.80
CA LEU A 8 -63.35 -17.58 4.76
C LEU A 8 -62.06 -17.92 4.00
N SER A 9 -61.89 -17.39 2.79
CA SER A 9 -60.66 -17.57 2.01
C SER A 9 -59.51 -16.82 2.70
N MET A 10 -58.56 -17.55 3.30
CA MET A 10 -57.29 -16.98 3.77
C MET A 10 -56.48 -16.53 2.56
N ILE A 11 -56.36 -15.23 2.37
CA ILE A 11 -55.40 -14.63 1.43
C ILE A 11 -54.03 -14.72 2.10
N PHE A 12 -53.21 -15.69 1.67
CA PHE A 12 -51.79 -15.73 1.99
C PHE A 12 -51.07 -14.64 1.20
N ILE A 13 -50.79 -13.51 1.86
CA ILE A 13 -49.88 -12.49 1.34
C ILE A 13 -48.46 -13.04 1.51
N PHE A 14 -47.90 -13.62 0.44
CA PHE A 14 -46.47 -13.86 0.36
C PHE A 14 -45.77 -12.50 0.36
N ASN A 15 -45.27 -12.07 1.53
CA ASN A 15 -44.25 -11.03 1.60
C ASN A 15 -42.98 -11.59 0.96
N ILE A 16 -42.85 -11.38 -0.35
CA ILE A 16 -41.57 -11.56 -1.02
C ILE A 16 -40.73 -10.36 -0.55
N SER A 17 -40.01 -10.55 0.56
CA SER A 17 -38.92 -9.67 0.96
C SER A 17 -37.87 -9.74 -0.15
N GLY A 18 -38.01 -8.87 -1.14
CA GLY A 18 -37.01 -8.68 -2.17
C GLY A 18 -35.73 -8.22 -1.48
N CYS A 19 -34.77 -9.14 -1.30
CA CYS A 19 -33.39 -8.75 -1.11
C CYS A 19 -33.00 -7.99 -2.38
N ALA A 20 -33.08 -6.66 -2.32
CA ALA A 20 -32.39 -5.80 -3.25
C ALA A 20 -30.90 -6.10 -3.10
N THR A 21 -30.37 -6.98 -3.95
CA THR A 21 -28.95 -7.05 -4.21
C THR A 21 -28.57 -5.72 -4.82
N VAL A 22 -28.11 -4.79 -3.98
CA VAL A 22 -27.37 -3.62 -4.44
C VAL A 22 -26.22 -4.15 -5.29
N ALA A 23 -26.31 -3.96 -6.60
CA ALA A 23 -25.20 -4.24 -7.49
C ALA A 23 -24.06 -3.31 -7.07
N GLN A 24 -23.09 -3.85 -6.34
CA GLN A 24 -21.92 -3.12 -5.91
C GLN A 24 -21.16 -2.73 -7.18
N SER A 25 -21.20 -1.45 -7.54
CA SER A 25 -20.45 -0.91 -8.67
C SER A 25 -18.99 -1.34 -8.55
N ALA A 26 -18.37 -1.76 -9.66
CA ALA A 26 -16.98 -2.19 -9.65
C ALA A 26 -16.09 -1.09 -9.02
N PRO A 27 -15.12 -1.45 -8.15
CA PRO A 27 -14.25 -0.48 -7.51
C PRO A 27 -13.49 0.34 -8.56
N ILE A 28 -13.57 1.68 -8.44
CA ILE A 28 -12.90 2.61 -9.35
C ILE A 28 -11.49 2.87 -8.81
N TYR A 29 -10.49 2.50 -9.59
CA TYR A 29 -9.10 2.74 -9.25
C TYR A 29 -8.63 4.05 -9.86
N GLU A 30 -7.87 4.83 -9.10
CA GLU A 30 -7.37 6.14 -9.49
C GLU A 30 -5.87 6.27 -9.26
N LYS A 31 -5.24 7.16 -10.02
CA LYS A 31 -3.81 7.43 -9.91
C LYS A 31 -3.56 8.44 -8.80
N TYR A 32 -2.67 8.07 -7.88
CA TYR A 32 -2.17 8.91 -6.80
C TYR A 32 -0.66 9.11 -6.93
N GLU A 33 -0.20 10.31 -6.60
CA GLU A 33 1.20 10.67 -6.63
C GLU A 33 1.65 11.16 -5.25
N SER A 34 2.79 10.66 -4.78
CA SER A 34 3.41 11.17 -3.57
C SER A 34 3.94 12.60 -3.77
N GLN A 35 4.27 13.26 -2.66
CA GLN A 35 5.19 14.41 -2.69
C GLN A 35 6.50 14.04 -3.40
N ASN A 36 7.09 15.07 -4.01
CA ASN A 36 8.32 14.96 -4.76
C ASN A 36 9.53 15.01 -3.81
N LEU A 37 10.38 13.99 -3.82
CA LEU A 37 11.59 13.92 -2.98
C LEU A 37 12.82 14.23 -3.83
N LYS A 38 13.52 15.32 -3.49
CA LYS A 38 14.87 15.57 -4.00
C LYS A 38 15.89 14.76 -3.18
N CYS A 39 16.70 13.94 -3.85
CA CYS A 39 17.74 13.14 -3.22
C CYS A 39 19.05 13.20 -4.02
N GLY A 40 20.01 14.00 -3.53
CA GLY A 40 21.19 14.37 -4.33
C GLY A 40 20.78 15.04 -5.64
N GLU A 41 21.23 14.48 -6.76
CA GLU A 41 20.87 14.92 -8.11
C GLU A 41 19.55 14.30 -8.63
N ALA A 42 18.98 13.32 -7.91
CA ALA A 42 17.78 12.64 -8.34
C ALA A 42 16.51 13.25 -7.77
N ASN A 43 15.44 13.11 -8.55
CA ASN A 43 14.10 13.43 -8.16
C ASN A 43 13.26 12.16 -8.11
N ILE A 44 12.66 11.88 -6.97
CA ILE A 44 11.97 10.62 -6.67
C ILE A 44 10.50 10.90 -6.38
N LYS A 45 9.62 10.14 -7.01
CA LYS A 45 8.18 10.19 -6.77
C LYS A 45 7.61 8.77 -6.81
N VAL A 46 6.61 8.50 -5.98
CA VAL A 46 5.84 7.25 -6.03
C VAL A 46 4.52 7.51 -6.73
N ILE A 47 4.18 6.64 -7.67
CA ILE A 47 2.90 6.65 -8.38
C ILE A 47 2.18 5.35 -8.03
N SER A 48 1.00 5.46 -7.45
CA SER A 48 0.18 4.32 -7.04
C SER A 48 -1.17 4.37 -7.75
N TYR A 49 -1.73 3.21 -8.12
CA TYR A 49 -3.07 3.11 -8.69
C TYR A 49 -3.99 2.38 -7.71
N CYS A 50 -4.84 3.12 -7.02
CA CYS A 50 -5.53 2.62 -5.84
C CYS A 50 -7.04 2.86 -5.89
N TYR A 51 -7.77 1.95 -5.27
CA TYR A 51 -9.14 2.16 -4.87
C TYR A 51 -9.15 2.92 -3.54
N ASP A 52 -9.83 4.06 -3.51
CA ASP A 52 -10.00 4.89 -2.32
C ASP A 52 -11.50 5.01 -2.02
N PRO A 53 -12.05 4.16 -1.16
CA PRO A 53 -13.45 4.25 -0.75
C PRO A 53 -13.74 5.53 0.06
N GLU A 54 -12.70 6.21 0.55
CA GLU A 54 -12.75 7.39 1.41
C GLU A 54 -12.28 8.66 0.69
N LYS A 55 -12.31 8.64 -0.65
CA LYS A 55 -11.84 9.75 -1.50
C LYS A 55 -12.42 11.09 -1.04
N GLY A 56 -11.52 12.03 -0.72
CA GLY A 56 -11.88 13.37 -0.24
C GLY A 56 -11.78 13.54 1.27
N LEU A 57 -11.49 12.48 2.03
CA LEU A 57 -11.09 12.60 3.43
C LEU A 57 -9.60 12.92 3.54
N GLU A 58 -9.28 14.02 4.21
CA GLU A 58 -7.91 14.33 4.62
C GLU A 58 -7.44 13.33 5.69
N ASP A 59 -6.18 12.91 5.61
CA ASP A 59 -5.60 11.90 6.50
C ASP A 59 -5.58 12.40 7.95
N ARG A 60 -6.41 11.82 8.84
CA ARG A 60 -6.68 12.36 10.20
C ARG A 60 -5.78 11.81 11.31
N GLY A 61 -4.69 11.11 11.01
CA GLY A 61 -3.78 10.64 12.06
C GLY A 61 -2.69 9.68 11.61
N SER A 62 -1.93 9.19 12.58
CA SER A 62 -0.78 8.29 12.37
C SER A 62 -1.12 6.90 11.82
N GLY A 63 -2.41 6.56 11.73
CA GLY A 63 -2.90 5.29 11.18
C GLY A 63 -2.91 5.22 9.65
N GLY A 64 -3.00 6.37 8.97
CA GLY A 64 -3.17 6.45 7.51
C GLY A 64 -4.52 5.93 7.01
N ILE A 65 -4.94 6.36 5.81
CA ILE A 65 -6.01 5.69 5.06
C ILE A 65 -5.42 4.48 4.32
N VAL A 66 -5.98 3.30 4.57
CA VAL A 66 -5.64 2.06 3.88
C VAL A 66 -6.21 2.11 2.48
N ARG A 67 -5.38 2.42 1.49
CA ARG A 67 -5.75 2.34 0.08
C ARG A 67 -5.35 0.99 -0.47
N GLU A 68 -6.30 0.30 -1.10
CA GLU A 68 -6.04 -0.93 -1.85
C GLU A 68 -5.48 -0.56 -3.21
N CYS A 69 -4.21 -0.87 -3.46
CA CYS A 69 -3.54 -0.48 -4.70
C CYS A 69 -3.33 -1.68 -5.62
N LYS A 70 -3.67 -1.55 -6.90
CA LYS A 70 -3.30 -2.57 -7.91
C LYS A 70 -1.79 -2.63 -8.11
N ASN A 71 -1.16 -1.46 -8.11
CA ASN A 71 0.28 -1.33 -8.27
C ASN A 71 0.79 -0.01 -7.68
N SER A 72 2.09 -0.01 -7.41
CA SER A 72 2.87 1.18 -7.06
C SER A 72 4.22 1.08 -7.76
N VAL A 73 4.66 2.20 -8.33
CA VAL A 73 5.97 2.33 -8.96
C VAL A 73 6.74 3.50 -8.35
N ILE A 74 8.03 3.27 -8.07
CA ILE A 74 8.97 4.32 -7.76
C ILE A 74 9.49 4.86 -9.08
N ASN A 75 9.27 6.14 -9.31
CA ASN A 75 9.79 6.87 -10.45
C ASN A 75 11.03 7.68 -10.04
N ILE A 76 12.13 7.46 -10.74
CA ILE A 76 13.39 8.19 -10.58
C ILE A 76 13.65 9.02 -11.84
N ASN A 77 13.73 10.34 -11.67
CA ASN A 77 14.02 11.32 -12.74
C ASN A 77 13.09 11.24 -13.95
N ASN A 78 11.86 10.71 -13.82
CA ASN A 78 10.93 10.46 -14.93
C ASN A 78 11.50 9.53 -16.02
N LYS A 79 12.53 8.73 -15.68
CA LYS A 79 13.26 7.86 -16.63
C LYS A 79 13.25 6.40 -16.23
N LYS A 80 13.20 6.12 -14.92
CA LYS A 80 13.27 4.76 -14.38
C LYS A 80 12.08 4.51 -13.49
N GLU A 81 11.36 3.43 -13.79
CA GLU A 81 10.28 2.91 -12.95
C GLU A 81 10.71 1.60 -12.30
N ILE A 82 10.36 1.45 -11.02
CA ILE A 82 10.66 0.27 -10.21
C ILE A 82 9.36 -0.16 -9.54
N ASN A 83 8.92 -1.38 -9.84
CA ASN A 83 7.72 -1.94 -9.23
C ASN A 83 7.96 -2.35 -7.77
N ILE A 84 6.96 -2.12 -6.93
CA ILE A 84 6.90 -2.62 -5.55
C ILE A 84 6.38 -4.07 -5.53
N PRO A 85 6.82 -4.92 -4.58
CA PRO A 85 7.86 -4.66 -3.58
C PRO A 85 9.28 -4.81 -4.13
N VAL A 86 10.18 -3.97 -3.64
CA VAL A 86 11.59 -3.97 -4.00
C VAL A 86 12.37 -4.75 -2.95
N MET A 87 13.09 -5.80 -3.34
CA MET A 87 13.96 -6.54 -2.43
C MET A 87 15.02 -7.32 -3.17
N ALA A 88 16.07 -7.73 -2.46
CA ALA A 88 17.06 -8.64 -3.03
C ALA A 88 16.47 -10.04 -3.28
N GLU A 89 16.90 -10.71 -4.34
CA GLU A 89 16.42 -12.06 -4.68
C GLU A 89 16.64 -13.10 -3.57
N SER A 90 17.71 -12.97 -2.78
CA SER A 90 17.95 -13.81 -1.61
C SER A 90 16.88 -13.62 -0.54
N GLN A 91 16.47 -12.37 -0.28
CA GLN A 91 15.42 -12.03 0.66
C GLN A 91 14.04 -12.51 0.16
N LYS A 92 13.76 -12.31 -1.13
CA LYS A 92 12.55 -12.85 -1.76
C LYS A 92 12.44 -14.35 -1.59
N LYS A 93 13.54 -15.10 -1.82
CA LYS A 93 13.57 -16.55 -1.61
C LYS A 93 13.34 -16.96 -0.15
N LEU A 94 13.90 -16.21 0.81
CA LEU A 94 13.71 -16.46 2.23
C LEU A 94 12.24 -16.28 2.64
N LEU A 95 11.66 -15.12 2.29
CA LEU A 95 10.27 -14.79 2.62
C LEU A 95 9.29 -15.77 1.95
N LYS A 96 9.52 -16.20 0.71
CA LYS A 96 8.71 -17.26 0.08
C LYS A 96 8.70 -18.56 0.89
N LYS A 97 9.83 -18.95 1.50
CA LYS A 97 9.89 -20.14 2.37
C LYS A 97 9.12 -19.96 3.68
N GLN A 98 8.93 -18.73 4.12
CA GLN A 98 8.16 -18.39 5.32
C GLN A 98 6.65 -18.25 5.02
N GLY A 99 6.22 -18.45 3.77
CA GLY A 99 4.82 -18.42 3.38
C GLY A 99 4.34 -17.06 2.83
N TYR A 100 5.21 -16.07 2.69
CA TYR A 100 4.83 -14.79 2.09
C TYR A 100 4.59 -14.90 0.59
N ASP A 101 3.54 -14.23 0.14
CA ASP A 101 3.18 -14.12 -1.27
C ASP A 101 3.58 -12.75 -1.84
N PHE A 102 3.93 -12.76 -3.12
CA PHE A 102 4.35 -11.59 -3.91
C PHE A 102 3.52 -11.46 -5.20
N LEU A 103 2.46 -12.26 -5.34
CA LEU A 103 1.50 -12.22 -6.44
C LEU A 103 0.23 -11.47 -5.97
N GLY A 104 -0.49 -10.89 -6.93
CA GLY A 104 -1.75 -10.19 -6.69
C GLY A 104 -1.60 -8.68 -6.50
N ASN A 105 -2.73 -8.02 -6.19
CA ASN A 105 -2.77 -6.59 -5.90
C ASN A 105 -2.10 -6.29 -4.55
N LEU A 106 -1.70 -5.04 -4.32
CA LEU A 106 -1.24 -4.51 -3.03
C LEU A 106 -2.48 -4.27 -2.13
N GLU A 107 -3.11 -5.37 -1.72
CA GLU A 107 -4.21 -5.41 -0.76
C GLU A 107 -3.69 -5.47 0.68
N GLU A 108 -4.58 -5.32 1.65
CA GLU A 108 -4.24 -5.52 3.05
C GLU A 108 -3.63 -6.91 3.29
N GLY A 109 -2.52 -6.98 4.02
CA GLY A 109 -1.76 -8.22 4.19
C GLY A 109 -0.79 -8.54 3.04
N LYS A 110 -0.73 -7.71 1.99
CA LYS A 110 0.26 -7.78 0.91
C LYS A 110 1.26 -6.63 0.98
N TRP A 111 2.44 -6.85 0.42
CA TRP A 111 3.54 -5.89 0.52
C TRP A 111 3.20 -4.53 -0.09
N SER A 112 3.41 -3.46 0.67
CA SER A 112 3.24 -2.09 0.25
C SER A 112 4.47 -1.26 0.62
N LEU A 113 4.74 -0.23 -0.17
CA LEU A 113 5.69 0.81 0.21
C LEU A 113 4.95 1.74 1.18
N VAL A 114 5.48 1.86 2.40
CA VAL A 114 4.88 2.70 3.45
C VAL A 114 5.42 4.13 3.33
N SER A 115 6.75 4.24 3.23
CA SER A 115 7.42 5.53 3.13
C SER A 115 8.74 5.40 2.41
N PHE A 116 9.24 6.52 1.92
CA PHE A 116 10.58 6.62 1.36
C PHE A 116 11.24 7.92 1.81
N ALA A 117 12.56 7.91 1.94
CA ALA A 117 13.33 9.05 2.40
C ALA A 117 14.66 9.16 1.65
N CYS A 118 15.19 10.37 1.55
CA CYS A 118 16.58 10.53 1.15
C CYS A 118 17.47 10.39 2.38
N ILE A 119 18.54 9.62 2.24
CA ILE A 119 19.59 9.56 3.25
C ILE A 119 20.92 9.95 2.62
N GLU A 120 21.77 10.59 3.40
CA GLU A 120 23.10 11.00 2.99
C GLU A 120 24.12 10.25 3.84
N ASN A 121 25.11 9.63 3.19
CA ASN A 121 26.28 9.07 3.83
C ASN A 121 27.52 9.68 3.18
N ASN A 122 28.28 10.47 3.93
CA ASN A 122 29.40 11.24 3.39
C ASN A 122 28.98 12.10 2.18
N LYS A 123 29.56 11.86 1.00
CA LYS A 123 29.26 12.59 -0.26
C LYS A 123 28.26 11.85 -1.17
N SER A 124 27.62 10.79 -0.66
CA SER A 124 26.71 9.95 -1.44
C SER A 124 25.29 10.01 -0.87
N SER A 125 24.31 10.07 -1.76
CA SER A 125 22.89 10.05 -1.42
C SER A 125 22.26 8.73 -1.84
N PHE A 126 21.33 8.23 -1.02
CA PHE A 126 20.62 6.99 -1.24
C PHE A 126 19.14 7.17 -0.96
N VAL A 127 18.31 6.39 -1.66
CA VAL A 127 16.88 6.33 -1.38
C VAL A 127 16.63 5.18 -0.42
N LEU A 128 16.11 5.50 0.76
CA LEU A 128 15.65 4.55 1.75
C LEU A 128 14.17 4.23 1.50
N LEU A 129 13.86 2.95 1.36
CA LEU A 129 12.51 2.42 1.21
C LEU A 129 12.11 1.63 2.45
N ASN A 130 11.01 2.02 3.07
CA ASN A 130 10.38 1.26 4.15
C ASN A 130 9.13 0.57 3.61
N GLN A 131 9.12 -0.75 3.67
CA GLN A 131 8.07 -1.60 3.11
C GLN A 131 7.52 -2.53 4.18
N ALA A 132 6.22 -2.79 4.14
CA ALA A 132 5.53 -3.66 5.09
C ALA A 132 4.43 -4.45 4.40
N THR A 133 3.89 -5.48 5.05
CA THR A 133 2.77 -6.29 4.54
C THR A 133 1.42 -5.56 4.56
N SER A 134 1.39 -4.28 4.93
CA SER A 134 0.22 -3.41 4.83
C SER A 134 0.69 -1.96 4.91
N ASN A 135 -0.10 -1.02 4.37
CA ASN A 135 0.03 0.41 4.66
C ASN A 135 -0.72 0.82 5.95
N ASN A 136 -1.48 -0.10 6.56
CA ASN A 136 -2.07 0.05 7.89
C ASN A 136 -1.07 -0.34 8.96
N ILE A 137 -0.62 0.63 9.78
CA ILE A 137 0.34 0.37 10.87
C ILE A 137 -0.13 -0.71 11.84
N ASN A 138 -1.44 -0.85 12.06
CA ASN A 138 -2.01 -1.83 12.98
C ASN A 138 -2.02 -3.25 12.42
N MET A 139 -1.75 -3.43 11.13
CA MET A 139 -1.82 -4.71 10.42
C MET A 139 -0.50 -5.07 9.73
N MET A 140 0.57 -4.33 10.03
CA MET A 140 1.91 -4.67 9.56
C MET A 140 2.45 -5.87 10.33
N ASP A 141 3.09 -6.78 9.60
CA ASP A 141 3.83 -7.88 10.19
C ASP A 141 5.22 -7.43 10.65
N HIS A 142 5.40 -7.40 11.97
CA HIS A 142 6.65 -7.07 12.65
C HIS A 142 7.47 -8.32 13.04
N SER A 143 7.13 -9.50 12.50
CA SER A 143 7.91 -10.70 12.75
C SER A 143 9.34 -10.56 12.23
N LYS A 144 10.27 -11.11 13.01
CA LYS A 144 11.71 -11.01 12.73
C LYS A 144 12.03 -11.56 11.34
N GLY A 145 12.56 -10.69 10.49
CA GLY A 145 12.93 -11.04 9.11
C GLY A 145 11.96 -10.55 8.04
N SER A 146 10.85 -9.91 8.43
CA SER A 146 9.98 -9.19 7.50
C SER A 146 10.73 -8.02 6.81
N LEU A 147 10.15 -7.44 5.75
CA LEU A 147 10.73 -6.26 5.10
C LEU A 147 10.70 -5.01 5.99
N TRP A 148 9.86 -5.00 7.03
CA TRP A 148 9.81 -3.90 7.99
C TRP A 148 11.15 -3.72 8.71
N ASP A 149 11.72 -4.84 9.18
CA ASP A 149 13.01 -4.86 9.87
C ASP A 149 14.22 -4.70 8.94
N ASN A 150 13.99 -4.76 7.62
CA ASN A 150 15.05 -4.77 6.60
C ASN A 150 14.74 -3.74 5.52
N PRO A 151 14.91 -2.44 5.82
CA PRO A 151 14.64 -1.40 4.86
C PRO A 151 15.62 -1.50 3.68
N VAL A 152 15.14 -1.12 2.50
CA VAL A 152 15.87 -1.29 1.24
C VAL A 152 16.52 0.03 0.84
N LEU A 153 17.81 -0.03 0.51
CA LEU A 153 18.53 1.12 -0.04
C LEU A 153 18.68 0.99 -1.54
N LEU A 154 18.36 2.07 -2.25
CA LEU A 154 18.65 2.24 -3.66
C LEU A 154 19.72 3.30 -3.87
N ASP A 155 20.58 3.08 -4.88
CA ASP A 155 21.32 4.18 -5.48
C ASP A 155 20.38 5.12 -6.27
N LEU A 156 20.92 6.27 -6.70
CA LEU A 156 20.18 7.26 -7.48
C LEU A 156 19.82 6.80 -8.91
N LYS A 157 20.23 5.58 -9.31
CA LYS A 157 19.86 4.93 -10.58
C LYS A 157 18.79 3.85 -10.39
N GLY A 158 18.39 3.56 -9.15
CA GLY A 158 17.38 2.57 -8.81
C GLY A 158 17.91 1.16 -8.55
N ASN A 159 19.22 0.98 -8.38
CA ASN A 159 19.80 -0.33 -8.06
C ASN A 159 19.82 -0.55 -6.55
N ILE A 160 19.43 -1.76 -6.13
CA ILE A 160 19.51 -2.17 -4.72
C ILE A 160 20.97 -2.23 -4.27
N ILE A 161 21.28 -1.54 -3.18
CA ILE A 161 22.56 -1.68 -2.48
C ILE A 161 22.52 -2.99 -1.69
N LYS A 162 23.35 -3.95 -2.10
CA LYS A 162 23.35 -5.32 -1.55
C LYS A 162 24.26 -5.50 -0.33
N ASN A 163 25.36 -4.75 -0.27
CA ASN A 163 26.40 -4.88 0.76
C ASN A 163 26.52 -3.58 1.55
N GLY A 164 26.77 -3.67 2.86
CA GLY A 164 27.02 -2.50 3.70
C GLY A 164 25.79 -1.68 4.11
N ASN A 165 24.56 -2.09 3.75
CA ASN A 165 23.35 -1.32 4.09
C ASN A 165 23.24 -0.94 5.57
N LYS A 166 23.54 -1.87 6.49
CA LYS A 166 23.47 -1.60 7.93
C LYS A 166 24.45 -0.50 8.36
N GLU A 167 25.66 -0.52 7.81
CA GLU A 167 26.69 0.47 8.12
C GLU A 167 26.35 1.83 7.50
N ILE A 168 25.88 1.84 6.26
CA ILE A 168 25.39 3.04 5.58
C ILE A 168 24.28 3.68 6.42
N LEU A 169 23.25 2.91 6.78
CA LEU A 169 22.12 3.39 7.57
C LEU A 169 22.52 3.92 8.95
N LYS A 170 23.49 3.29 9.61
CA LYS A 170 23.98 3.70 10.93
C LYS A 170 24.69 5.05 10.88
N ASN A 171 25.44 5.30 9.81
CA ASN A 171 26.28 6.49 9.67
C ASN A 171 25.64 7.59 8.81
N SER A 172 24.38 7.41 8.42
CA SER A 172 23.68 8.34 7.53
C SER A 172 22.89 9.41 8.27
N LYS A 173 22.90 10.62 7.71
CA LYS A 173 21.91 11.66 8.03
C LYS A 173 20.63 11.35 7.27
N LYS A 174 19.51 11.21 7.99
CA LYS A 174 18.20 10.90 7.41
C LYS A 174 17.41 12.18 7.16
N GLY A 175 16.89 12.35 5.94
CA GLY A 175 15.93 13.39 5.61
C GLY A 175 14.52 13.07 6.11
N LYS A 176 13.57 13.98 5.84
CA LYS A 176 12.14 13.77 6.10
C LYS A 176 11.64 12.56 5.29
N ALA A 177 10.94 11.64 5.96
CA ALA A 177 10.25 10.56 5.27
C ALA A 177 9.00 11.10 4.58
N ILE A 178 8.81 10.70 3.32
CA ILE A 178 7.61 10.96 2.54
C ILE A 178 6.76 9.70 2.55
N SER A 179 5.46 9.85 2.82
CA SER A 179 4.52 8.74 2.70
C SER A 179 4.37 8.37 1.22
N ALA A 180 4.43 7.07 0.92
CA ALA A 180 4.32 6.57 -0.43
C ALA A 180 2.88 6.57 -0.96
N ASN A 181 1.88 6.62 -0.07
CA ASN A 181 0.45 6.54 -0.40
C ASN A 181 -0.35 7.77 0.06
N ALA A 182 0.31 8.82 0.58
CA ALA A 182 -0.37 10.03 1.01
C ALA A 182 -0.80 10.88 -0.18
N VAL A 183 -2.11 10.92 -0.37
CA VAL A 183 -2.80 12.01 -1.05
C VAL A 183 -2.66 13.23 -0.16
N TYR A 184 -1.86 14.20 -0.59
CA TYR A 184 -1.87 15.49 0.07
C TYR A 184 -3.11 16.25 -0.40
N GLY A 185 -3.98 16.59 0.55
CA GLY A 185 -4.75 17.82 0.43
C GLY A 185 -3.75 18.98 0.29
N ASN A 186 -4.06 19.96 -0.55
CA ASN A 186 -3.18 21.09 -0.78
C ASN A 186 -2.71 21.70 0.55
N GLU A 187 -1.41 21.92 0.70
CA GLU A 187 -0.88 22.85 1.72
C GLU A 187 -1.38 24.28 1.43
#